data_AF-A0A4Y2G7A2-F1
#
_entry.id   AF-A0A4Y2G7A2-F1
#
_cell.length_a   1.000
_cell.length_b   1.000
_cell.length_c   1.000
_cell.angle_alpha   90.00
_cell.angle_beta   90.00
_cell.angle_gamma   90.00
#
_symmetry.space_group_name_H-M   'P 1'
#
loop_
_entity.id
_entity.type
_entity.pdbx_description
1 polymer ?
#
loop_
_entity_poly.entity_id
_entity_poly.type
_entity_poly.pdbx_seq_one_letter_code
_entity_poly.pdbx_strand_id
1 'polypeptide(L)'
;MNNISNVNAHAIYVRNMARISEKTLSRKKFAIKLSEDLAPWMKKSLNAPTLSRSTRTIIRELLKLDLSIQPTEQSDIKKKKNLCILPVQFVQNDVQLLSNMFQSNVRRTSC
;
A
#
# COMPACT_ATOMS: atom_id res chain seq x y z
N MET A 1 11.10 6.15 0.99
CA MET A 1 10.79 6.52 2.39
C MET A 1 10.37 5.27 3.19
N ASN A 2 11.25 4.27 3.31
CA ASN A 2 10.89 2.91 3.79
C ASN A 2 11.64 2.42 5.04
N ASN A 3 12.58 3.20 5.59
CA ASN A 3 13.43 2.74 6.69
C ASN A 3 12.91 3.18 8.08
N ILE A 4 12.45 4.42 8.20
CA ILE A 4 12.12 5.03 9.51
C ILE A 4 10.96 4.32 10.21
N SER A 5 9.88 4.00 9.50
CA SER A 5 8.71 3.35 10.10
C SER A 5 9.02 1.96 10.67
N ASN A 6 9.86 1.18 9.98
CA ASN A 6 10.27 -0.15 10.45
C ASN A 6 11.21 -0.05 11.66
N VAL A 7 12.15 0.91 11.64
CA VAL A 7 13.02 1.20 12.79
C VAL A 7 12.20 1.64 14.00
N ASN A 8 11.23 2.53 13.82
CA ASN A 8 10.35 3.02 14.89
C ASN A 8 9.49 1.89 15.46
N ALA A 9 8.89 1.07 14.59
CA ALA A 9 8.11 -0.09 15.01
C ALA A 9 8.96 -1.09 15.82
N HIS A 10 10.20 -1.35 15.39
CA HIS A 10 11.13 -2.22 16.11
C HIS A 10 11.52 -1.64 17.48
N ALA A 11 11.76 -0.33 17.58
CA ALA A 11 12.08 0.32 18.85
C ALA A 11 10.93 0.20 19.87
N ILE A 12 9.68 0.40 19.43
CA ILE A 12 8.49 0.22 20.27
C ILE A 12 8.36 -1.26 20.68
N TYR A 13 8.53 -2.19 19.75
CA TYR A 13 8.50 -3.63 20.03
C TYR A 13 9.53 -4.02 21.10
N VAL A 14 10.79 -3.58 20.96
CA VAL A 14 11.85 -3.87 21.94
C VAL A 14 11.49 -3.33 23.31
N ARG A 15 10.99 -2.10 23.38
CA ARG A 15 10.55 -1.48 24.64
C ARG A 15 9.44 -2.27 25.32
N ASN A 16 8.49 -2.80 24.55
CA ASN A 16 7.39 -3.60 25.08
C ASN A 16 7.85 -4.97 25.57
N MET A 17 8.72 -5.65 24.81
CA MET A 17 9.29 -6.94 25.22
C MET A 17 10.14 -6.82 26.50
N ALA A 18 10.89 -5.73 26.65
CA ALA A 18 11.65 -5.47 27.87
C ALA A 18 10.76 -5.32 29.11
N ARG A 19 9.57 -4.72 28.97
CA ARG A 19 8.59 -4.57 30.07
C ARG A 19 8.00 -5.91 30.53
N ILE A 20 7.89 -6.88 29.63
CA ILE A 20 7.39 -8.24 29.94
C ILE A 20 8.52 -9.25 30.18
N SER A 21 9.77 -8.76 30.28
CA SER A 21 10.98 -9.58 30.49
C SER A 21 11.20 -10.70 29.45
N GLU A 22 10.71 -10.52 28.24
CA GLU A 22 10.91 -11.47 27.14
C GLU A 22 12.11 -11.12 26.24
N LYS A 23 12.67 -12.15 25.60
CA LYS A 23 13.78 -11.99 24.66
C LYS A 23 13.30 -11.33 23.37
N THR A 24 13.92 -10.22 23.01
CA THR A 24 13.62 -9.49 21.78
C THR A 24 14.14 -10.19 20.53
N LEU A 25 13.37 -10.10 19.44
CA LEU A 25 13.85 -10.45 18.10
C LEU A 25 14.86 -9.43 17.56
N SER A 26 15.82 -9.91 16.77
CA SER A 26 16.68 -9.03 15.97
C SER A 26 15.85 -8.27 14.93
N ARG A 27 16.33 -7.09 14.50
CA ARG A 27 15.66 -6.26 13.48
C ARG A 27 15.22 -7.05 12.24
N LYS A 28 16.12 -7.91 11.72
CA LYS A 28 15.84 -8.77 10.57
C LYS A 28 14.70 -9.76 10.85
N LYS A 29 14.74 -10.44 12.01
CA LYS A 29 13.70 -11.41 12.40
C LYS A 29 12.36 -10.72 12.67
N PHE A 30 12.39 -9.53 13.26
CA PHE A 30 11.20 -8.71 13.44
C PHE A 30 10.55 -8.32 12.11
N ALA A 31 11.33 -7.88 11.13
CA ALA A 31 10.80 -7.53 9.81
C ALA A 31 10.17 -8.72 9.08
N ILE A 32 10.78 -9.91 9.20
CA ILE A 32 10.21 -11.16 8.65
C ILE A 32 8.88 -11.47 9.36
N LYS A 33 8.88 -11.49 10.70
CA LYS A 33 7.66 -11.74 11.48
C LYS A 33 6.56 -10.74 11.14
N LEU A 34 6.90 -9.47 11.03
CA LEU A 34 5.97 -8.41 10.62
C LEU A 34 5.39 -8.69 9.23
N SER A 35 6.21 -9.13 8.27
CA SER A 35 5.71 -9.49 6.94
C SER A 35 4.75 -10.69 6.94
N GLU A 36 4.99 -11.67 7.81
CA GLU A 36 4.10 -12.81 8.03
C GLU A 36 2.78 -12.37 8.68
N ASP A 37 2.84 -11.49 9.68
CA ASP A 37 1.68 -10.91 10.36
C ASP A 37 0.82 -10.05 9.40
N LEU A 38 1.41 -9.51 8.32
CA LEU A 38 0.69 -8.80 7.26
C LEU A 38 -0.01 -9.73 6.26
N ALA A 39 0.31 -11.02 6.23
CA ALA A 39 -0.24 -11.96 5.25
C ALA A 39 -1.78 -12.05 5.23
N PRO A 40 -2.50 -12.06 6.37
CA PRO A 40 -3.96 -12.07 6.37
C PRO A 40 -4.57 -10.81 5.71
N TRP A 41 -3.95 -9.65 5.94
CA TRP A 41 -4.37 -8.40 5.31
C TRP A 41 -4.15 -8.45 3.80
N MET A 42 -2.99 -8.92 3.35
CA MET A 42 -2.70 -9.09 1.92
C MET A 42 -3.68 -10.05 1.23
N LYS A 43 -4.05 -11.15 1.91
CA LYS A 43 -5.06 -12.09 1.41
C LYS A 43 -6.43 -11.45 1.29
N LYS A 44 -6.87 -10.66 2.28
CA LYS A 44 -8.14 -9.92 2.24
C LYS A 44 -8.17 -8.88 1.11
N SER A 45 -7.04 -8.22 0.85
CA SER A 45 -6.90 -7.23 -0.21
C SER A 45 -7.11 -7.81 -1.62
N LEU A 46 -6.92 -9.12 -1.82
CA LEU A 46 -7.27 -9.78 -3.09
C LEU A 46 -8.76 -9.68 -3.41
N ASN A 47 -9.65 -9.47 -2.43
CA ASN A 47 -11.08 -9.32 -2.72
C ASN A 47 -11.44 -7.93 -3.28
N ALA A 48 -10.51 -6.97 -3.26
CA ALA A 48 -10.78 -5.64 -3.80
C ALA A 48 -10.91 -5.68 -5.33
N PRO A 49 -12.03 -5.18 -5.91
CA PRO A 49 -12.27 -5.23 -7.35
C PRO A 49 -11.34 -4.28 -8.13
N THR A 50 -10.90 -3.20 -7.49
CA THR A 50 -10.02 -2.19 -8.09
C THR A 50 -8.54 -2.55 -8.02
N LEU A 51 -8.18 -3.66 -7.38
CA LEU A 51 -6.78 -4.09 -7.28
C LEU A 51 -6.27 -4.53 -8.65
N SER A 52 -5.21 -3.88 -9.12
CA SER A 52 -4.59 -4.16 -10.41
C SER A 52 -4.18 -5.63 -10.54
N ARG A 53 -4.22 -6.14 -11.78
CA ARG A 53 -3.84 -7.53 -12.07
C ARG A 53 -2.40 -7.84 -11.67
N SER A 54 -1.46 -6.93 -11.95
CA SER A 54 -0.04 -7.11 -11.61
C SER A 54 0.17 -7.20 -10.10
N THR A 55 -0.44 -6.31 -9.31
CA THR A 55 -0.36 -6.35 -7.85
C THR A 55 -1.01 -7.63 -7.30
N ARG A 56 -2.12 -8.08 -7.89
CA ARG A 56 -2.78 -9.34 -7.51
C ARG A 56 -1.89 -10.56 -7.74
N THR A 57 -1.17 -10.61 -8.86
CA THR A 57 -0.18 -11.67 -9.15
C THR A 57 0.94 -11.66 -8.12
N ILE A 58 1.55 -10.50 -7.86
CA ILE A 58 2.64 -10.36 -6.87
C ILE A 58 2.19 -10.84 -5.49
N ILE A 59 1.00 -10.43 -5.04
CA ILE A 59 0.47 -10.86 -3.74
C ILE A 59 0.26 -12.38 -3.70
N ARG A 60 -0.24 -12.99 -4.77
CA ARG A 60 -0.42 -14.46 -4.82
C ARG A 60 0.90 -15.21 -4.80
N GLU A 61 1.93 -14.72 -5.51
CA GLU A 61 3.28 -15.28 -5.46
C GLU A 61 3.87 -15.21 -4.04
N LEU A 62 3.79 -14.03 -3.40
CA LEU A 62 4.27 -13.82 -2.04
C LEU A 62 3.56 -14.73 -1.02
N LEU A 63 2.25 -14.94 -1.20
CA LEU A 63 1.45 -15.80 -0.34
C LEU A 63 1.46 -17.28 -0.76
N LYS A 64 2.20 -17.65 -1.80
CA LYS A 64 2.24 -19.01 -2.38
C LYS A 64 0.84 -19.56 -2.69
N LEU A 65 -0.06 -18.70 -3.16
CA LEU A 65 -1.41 -19.07 -3.58
C LEU A 65 -1.41 -19.52 -5.04
N ASP A 66 -2.39 -20.33 -5.41
CA ASP A 66 -2.54 -20.77 -6.79
C ASP A 66 -2.74 -19.58 -7.74
N LEU A 67 -1.89 -19.51 -8.76
CA LEU A 67 -1.87 -18.48 -9.79
C LEU A 67 -2.91 -18.75 -10.89
N SER A 68 -3.44 -19.97 -10.98
CA SER A 68 -4.44 -20.36 -11.97
C SER A 68 -5.79 -19.66 -11.75
N ILE A 69 -6.06 -19.22 -10.52
CA ILE A 69 -7.29 -18.54 -10.12
C ILE A 69 -7.25 -17.11 -10.67
N GLN A 70 -7.64 -16.92 -11.93
CA GLN A 70 -7.98 -15.60 -12.44
C GLN A 70 -9.15 -15.04 -11.61
N PRO A 71 -9.19 -13.73 -11.33
CA PRO A 71 -10.42 -13.14 -10.81
C PRO A 71 -11.53 -13.49 -11.79
N THR A 72 -12.63 -14.06 -11.29
CA THR A 72 -13.85 -14.24 -12.06
C THR A 72 -14.16 -12.90 -12.73
N GLU A 73 -14.08 -12.84 -14.06
CA GLU A 73 -14.64 -11.71 -14.78
C GLU A 73 -16.08 -11.62 -14.29
N GLN A 74 -16.45 -10.49 -13.68
CA GLN A 74 -17.85 -10.22 -13.37
C GLN A 74 -18.58 -10.19 -14.72
N SER A 75 -19.13 -11.34 -15.10
CA SER A 75 -20.04 -11.45 -16.22
C SER A 75 -21.34 -10.74 -15.85
N ASP A 76 -21.84 -9.99 -16.84
CA ASP A 76 -23.16 -9.39 -16.95
C ASP A 76 -23.41 -8.02 -16.31
N ILE A 77 -23.03 -6.96 -17.06
CA ILE A 77 -24.02 -5.95 -17.46
C ILE A 77 -23.89 -5.68 -18.97
N LYS A 78 -24.97 -6.00 -19.70
CA LYS A 78 -25.12 -5.82 -21.15
C LYS A 78 -25.03 -4.34 -21.59
N LYS A 79 -24.25 -4.13 -22.66
CA LYS A 79 -24.40 -3.15 -23.77
C LYS A 79 -24.47 -1.64 -23.43
N LYS A 80 -23.42 -0.91 -23.84
CA LYS A 80 -23.42 -0.08 -25.06
C LYS A 80 -21.99 0.30 -25.45
N LYS A 81 -21.60 -0.03 -26.68
CA LYS A 81 -20.39 0.48 -27.33
C LYS A 81 -20.64 1.96 -27.66
N ASN A 82 -19.85 2.86 -27.09
CA ASN A 82 -19.52 4.17 -27.65
C ASN A 82 -18.05 4.43 -27.26
N LEU A 83 -17.12 3.91 -28.05
CA LEU A 83 -15.73 4.32 -28.01
C LEU A 83 -15.62 5.68 -28.69
N CYS A 84 -15.69 6.77 -27.92
CA CYS A 84 -15.02 8.00 -28.31
C CYS A 84 -13.54 7.82 -27.97
N ILE A 85 -12.71 7.71 -29.02
CA ILE A 85 -11.26 7.86 -28.90
C ILE A 85 -11.02 9.30 -28.45
N LEU A 86 -10.68 9.50 -27.18
CA LEU A 86 -10.07 10.75 -26.72
C LEU A 86 -8.55 10.54 -26.74
N PRO A 87 -7.79 11.45 -27.38
CA PRO A 87 -6.34 11.35 -27.40
C PRO A 87 -5.79 11.49 -25.98
N VAL A 88 -4.81 10.64 -25.68
CA VAL A 88 -4.01 10.64 -24.47
C VAL A 88 -3.36 12.01 -24.28
N GLN A 89 -3.88 12.82 -23.36
CA GLN A 89 -3.09 13.83 -22.68
C GLN A 89 -3.02 13.43 -21.21
N PHE A 90 -1.95 12.71 -20.90
CA PHE A 90 -1.60 12.35 -19.54
C PHE A 90 -1.30 13.63 -18.76
N VAL A 91 -2.05 13.76 -17.67
CA VAL A 91 -1.90 14.64 -16.50
C VAL A 91 -0.46 15.11 -16.27
N GLN A 92 -0.22 16.39 -16.47
CA GLN A 92 0.92 17.09 -15.88
C GLN A 92 0.43 18.39 -15.28
N ASN A 93 -0.31 18.31 -14.16
CA ASN A 93 -0.68 19.47 -13.35
C ASN A 93 -1.15 19.04 -11.95
N ASP A 94 -0.29 18.42 -11.14
CA ASP A 94 -0.55 18.24 -9.69
C ASP A 94 0.66 18.57 -8.80
N VAL A 95 1.68 19.25 -9.32
CA VAL A 95 2.83 19.75 -8.51
C VAL A 95 2.68 21.24 -8.18
N GLN A 96 1.85 22.00 -8.92
CA GLN A 96 1.70 23.44 -8.67
C GLN A 96 0.71 23.77 -7.54
N LEU A 97 -0.31 22.94 -7.30
CA LEU A 97 -1.35 23.22 -6.31
C LEU A 97 -0.86 23.01 -4.86
N LEU A 98 0.05 22.05 -4.65
CA LEU A 98 0.66 21.80 -3.33
C LEU A 98 1.74 22.83 -2.99
N SER A 99 2.44 23.40 -3.99
CA SER A 99 3.39 24.51 -3.78
C SER A 99 2.67 25.79 -3.32
N ASN A 100 1.50 26.09 -3.88
CA ASN A 100 0.72 27.28 -3.53
C ASN A 100 -0.01 27.17 -2.17
N MET A 101 -0.30 25.96 -1.69
CA MET A 101 -0.80 25.75 -0.32
C MET A 101 0.30 25.82 0.75
N PHE A 102 1.55 25.45 0.42
CA PHE A 102 2.67 25.58 1.36
C PHE A 102 3.17 27.04 1.50
N GLN A 103 3.10 27.85 0.45
CA GLN A 103 3.48 29.27 0.50
C GLN A 103 2.46 30.18 1.20
N SER A 104 1.19 29.77 1.29
CA SER A 104 0.14 30.56 1.95
C SER A 104 0.08 30.36 3.47
N ASN A 105 0.63 29.26 3.99
CA ASN A 105 0.69 29.00 5.44
C ASN A 105 1.95 29.55 6.15
N VAL A 106 2.99 29.94 5.40
CA VAL A 106 4.20 30.59 5.98
C VAL A 106 4.03 32.12 6.10
N ARG A 107 3.03 32.72 5.45
CA ARG A 107 2.76 34.17 5.51
C ARG A 107 1.73 34.61 6.57
N ARG A 108 1.23 33.70 7.42
CA ARG A 108 0.23 34.03 8.47
C ARG A 108 0.75 34.00 9.91
N THR A 109 2.06 33.87 10.13
CA THR A 109 2.66 33.91 11.48
C THR A 109 3.83 34.88 11.60
N SER A 110 3.72 36.05 10.97
CA SER A 110 4.58 37.20 11.26
C SER A 110 3.72 38.48 11.20
N CYS A 111 3.75 39.21 12.31
CA CYS A 111 2.96 40.39 12.70
C CYS A 111 1.63 40.07 13.40
#